data_AF-A0AAU3CEB0-F1
#
_entry.id   AF-A0AAU3CEB0-F1
#
_cell.length_a   1.000
_cell.length_b   1.000
_cell.length_c   1.000
_cell.angle_alpha   90.00
_cell.angle_beta   90.00
_cell.angle_gamma   90.00
#
_symmetry.space_group_name_H-M   'P 1'
#
loop_
_entity.id
_entity.type
_entity.pdbx_description
1 polymer ?
#
loop_
_entity_poly.entity_id
_entity_poly.type
_entity_poly.pdbx_seq_one_letter_code
_entity_poly.pdbx_strand_id
1 'polypeptide(L)'
;MFSKQSRYHQVPDAAVSGQDGRTVVAKDLRVLPEVTGTFTHVLGDGDRLDLLASLYYGQPLHYWRICDANPAFLSPLALIGQEALVDTSYQVTAPDDALWARALAALSATTGVEDVTVRLDITLGHAVQRLDGEDVTVVTEHLTPVVTVTHNRATVDSGAIADAIEGAGFTVESWSVSGPAGRRIVVPVAAGGQAGS
;
A
#
# COMPACT_ATOMS: atom_id res chain seq x y z
N MET A 1 5.01 -32.21 13.33
CA MET A 1 3.92 -32.44 12.36
C MET A 1 2.95 -31.27 12.43
N PHE A 2 2.54 -30.68 11.29
CA PHE A 2 1.65 -29.51 11.30
C PHE A 2 0.19 -29.92 11.53
N SER A 3 -0.62 -29.01 12.08
CA SER A 3 -2.06 -29.25 12.27
C SER A 3 -2.80 -29.29 10.93
N LYS A 4 -3.98 -29.93 10.89
CA LYS A 4 -4.84 -30.00 9.68
C LYS A 4 -5.25 -28.64 9.13
N GLN A 5 -5.22 -27.60 9.95
CA GLN A 5 -5.58 -26.23 9.58
C GLN A 5 -4.38 -25.43 9.04
N SER A 6 -3.17 -25.99 9.12
CA SER A 6 -1.96 -25.33 8.67
C SER A 6 -1.85 -25.32 7.15
N ARG A 7 -1.38 -24.19 6.62
CA ARG A 7 -0.94 -24.01 5.23
C ARG A 7 0.05 -25.09 4.76
N TYR A 8 0.83 -25.67 5.66
CA TYR A 8 1.88 -26.66 5.37
C TYR A 8 1.46 -28.12 5.66
N HIS A 9 0.19 -28.36 6.02
CA HIS A 9 -0.27 -29.70 6.39
C HIS A 9 -0.05 -30.74 5.27
N GLN A 10 -0.31 -30.36 4.02
CA GLN A 10 -0.19 -31.23 2.84
C GLN A 10 1.19 -31.17 2.17
N VAL A 11 2.13 -30.39 2.71
CA VAL A 11 3.46 -30.23 2.12
C VAL A 11 4.34 -31.40 2.55
N PRO A 12 5.02 -32.11 1.63
CA PRO A 12 5.95 -33.19 1.96
C PRO A 12 7.12 -32.72 2.85
N ASP A 13 7.69 -33.65 3.60
CA ASP A 13 8.95 -33.42 4.31
C ASP A 13 10.14 -33.71 3.38
N ALA A 14 11.19 -32.90 3.47
CA ALA A 14 12.47 -33.08 2.80
C ALA A 14 13.57 -33.26 3.86
N ALA A 15 14.44 -34.24 3.65
CA ALA A 15 15.57 -34.52 4.54
C ALA A 15 16.89 -34.08 3.87
N VAL A 16 17.66 -33.25 4.56
CA VAL A 16 18.96 -32.76 4.09
C VAL A 16 20.04 -33.20 5.07
N SER A 17 21.06 -33.91 4.57
CA SER A 17 22.24 -34.29 5.35
C SER A 17 23.27 -33.17 5.31
N GLY A 18 23.60 -32.62 6.49
CA GLY A 18 24.66 -31.64 6.67
C GLY A 18 26.05 -32.27 6.57
N GLN A 19 27.07 -31.44 6.35
CA GLN A 19 28.48 -31.88 6.33
C GLN A 19 28.96 -32.45 7.68
N ASP A 20 28.26 -32.17 8.77
CA ASP A 20 28.50 -32.71 10.12
C ASP A 20 27.85 -34.08 10.35
N GLY A 21 27.26 -34.69 9.31
CA GLY A 21 26.57 -35.98 9.38
C GLY A 21 25.19 -35.92 10.02
N ARG A 22 24.68 -34.73 10.38
CA ARG A 22 23.33 -34.57 10.92
C ARG A 22 22.31 -34.49 9.78
N THR A 23 21.21 -35.21 9.92
CA THR A 23 20.07 -35.09 9.02
C THR A 23 19.05 -34.12 9.62
N VAL A 24 18.76 -33.05 8.88
CA VAL A 24 17.70 -32.09 9.23
C VAL A 24 16.48 -32.39 8.36
N VAL A 25 15.32 -32.57 8.98
CA VAL A 25 14.04 -32.71 8.28
C VAL A 25 13.31 -31.38 8.31
N ALA A 26 12.98 -30.87 7.14
CA ALA A 26 12.23 -29.63 6.95
C ALA A 26 11.04 -29.88 6.00
N LYS A 27 10.13 -28.91 5.89
CA LYS A 27 9.12 -28.95 4.82
C LYS A 27 9.74 -28.54 3.50
N ASP A 28 9.29 -29.21 2.44
CA ASP A 28 9.66 -28.83 1.08
C ASP A 28 9.04 -27.48 0.68
N LEU A 29 9.49 -26.92 -0.45
CA LEU A 29 8.96 -25.68 -0.99
C LEU A 29 7.48 -25.85 -1.38
N ARG A 30 6.62 -25.00 -0.82
CA ARG A 30 5.21 -24.97 -1.18
C ARG A 30 4.98 -24.07 -2.40
N VAL A 31 4.55 -24.68 -3.50
CA VAL A 31 4.03 -23.93 -4.66
C VAL A 31 2.64 -23.38 -4.34
N LEU A 32 2.35 -22.15 -4.77
CA LEU A 32 1.03 -21.55 -4.59
C LEU A 32 -0.01 -22.31 -5.43
N PRO A 33 -1.14 -22.74 -4.84
CA PRO A 33 -2.19 -23.40 -5.60
C PRO A 33 -2.91 -22.41 -6.53
N GLU A 34 -3.38 -22.90 -7.66
CA GLU A 34 -4.32 -22.15 -8.49
C GLU A 34 -5.67 -22.03 -7.76
N VAL A 35 -6.17 -20.81 -7.60
CA VAL A 35 -7.43 -20.53 -6.90
C VAL A 35 -8.57 -20.42 -7.91
N THR A 36 -9.47 -21.41 -7.89
CA THR A 36 -10.70 -21.43 -8.69
C THR A 36 -11.90 -20.98 -7.84
N GLY A 37 -12.81 -20.20 -8.45
CA GLY A 37 -13.96 -19.64 -7.77
C GLY A 37 -13.55 -18.53 -6.80
N THR A 38 -13.60 -17.29 -7.27
CA THR A 38 -13.18 -16.13 -6.47
C THR A 38 -14.25 -15.07 -6.47
N PHE A 39 -14.40 -14.34 -5.37
CA PHE A 39 -15.09 -13.06 -5.35
C PHE A 39 -14.14 -11.98 -4.83
N THR A 40 -14.59 -10.74 -4.90
CA THR A 40 -13.78 -9.60 -4.47
C THR A 40 -14.32 -9.01 -3.17
N HIS A 41 -13.43 -8.79 -2.22
CA HIS A 41 -13.69 -7.92 -1.06
C HIS A 41 -13.06 -6.55 -1.29
N VAL A 42 -13.78 -5.49 -0.93
CA VAL A 42 -13.25 -4.12 -0.94
C VAL A 42 -12.79 -3.82 0.46
N LEU A 43 -11.49 -3.58 0.62
CA LEU A 43 -10.91 -3.30 1.92
C LEU A 43 -11.44 -1.98 2.47
N GLY A 44 -11.85 -2.02 3.74
CA GLY A 44 -12.14 -0.86 4.56
C GLY A 44 -10.97 -0.51 5.47
N ASP A 45 -11.04 0.68 6.07
CA ASP A 45 -10.10 1.05 7.13
C ASP A 45 -10.25 0.12 8.34
N GLY A 46 -9.12 -0.40 8.82
CA GLY A 46 -9.08 -1.30 9.97
C GLY A 46 -9.40 -2.77 9.65
N ASP A 47 -9.60 -3.13 8.38
CA ASP A 47 -9.73 -4.53 7.98
C ASP A 47 -8.52 -5.35 8.44
N ARG A 48 -8.80 -6.54 8.96
CA ARG A 48 -7.80 -7.49 9.43
C ARG A 48 -8.00 -8.84 8.77
N LEU A 49 -6.89 -9.44 8.35
CA LEU A 49 -6.90 -10.71 7.63
C LEU A 49 -7.53 -11.87 8.43
N ASP A 50 -7.32 -11.92 9.74
CA ASP A 50 -7.92 -12.93 10.61
C ASP A 50 -9.44 -12.74 10.75
N LEU A 51 -9.92 -11.50 10.78
CA LEU A 51 -11.35 -11.19 10.81
C LEU A 51 -12.01 -11.53 9.47
N LEU A 52 -11.38 -11.18 8.35
CA LEU A 52 -11.86 -11.54 7.01
C LEU A 52 -11.90 -13.06 6.84
N ALA A 53 -10.88 -13.78 7.31
CA ALA A 53 -10.88 -15.24 7.28
C ALA A 53 -11.96 -15.85 8.16
N SER A 54 -12.22 -15.26 9.34
CA SER A 54 -13.34 -15.66 10.19
C SER A 54 -14.68 -15.42 9.48
N LEU A 55 -14.84 -14.27 8.84
CA LEU A 55 -16.04 -13.89 8.10
C LEU A 55 -16.33 -14.85 6.93
N TYR A 56 -15.32 -15.17 6.11
CA TYR A 56 -15.51 -15.94 4.89
C TYR A 56 -15.35 -17.44 5.04
N TYR A 57 -14.56 -17.89 6.02
CA TYR A 57 -14.25 -19.31 6.21
C TYR A 57 -14.70 -19.86 7.56
N GLY A 58 -15.24 -19.01 8.44
CA GLY A 58 -15.53 -19.39 9.83
C GLY A 58 -14.28 -19.71 10.65
N GLN A 59 -13.08 -19.42 10.12
CA GLN A 59 -11.82 -19.81 10.75
C GLN A 59 -10.72 -18.75 10.55
N PRO A 60 -10.30 -18.04 11.62
CA PRO A 60 -9.35 -16.94 11.50
C PRO A 60 -7.96 -17.40 11.02
N LEU A 61 -7.55 -18.63 11.37
CA LEU A 61 -6.28 -19.20 10.94
C LEU A 61 -6.21 -19.54 9.44
N HIS A 62 -7.30 -19.42 8.70
CA HIS A 62 -7.33 -19.65 7.24
C HIS A 62 -7.03 -18.38 6.42
N TYR A 63 -6.57 -17.29 7.03
CA TYR A 63 -6.22 -16.06 6.34
C TYR A 63 -5.16 -16.23 5.24
N TRP A 64 -4.31 -17.26 5.34
CA TRP A 64 -3.32 -17.59 4.33
C TRP A 64 -3.95 -17.93 2.98
N ARG A 65 -5.21 -18.36 2.93
CA ARG A 65 -5.94 -18.59 1.66
C ARG A 65 -6.18 -17.30 0.90
N ILE A 66 -6.50 -16.22 1.62
CA ILE A 66 -6.65 -14.88 1.04
C ILE A 66 -5.29 -14.41 0.53
N CYS A 67 -4.21 -14.62 1.30
CA CYS A 67 -2.86 -14.27 0.87
C CYS A 67 -2.43 -15.04 -0.39
N ASP A 68 -2.63 -16.35 -0.42
CA ASP A 68 -2.30 -17.20 -1.58
C ASP A 68 -3.03 -16.76 -2.86
N ALA A 69 -4.26 -16.24 -2.72
CA ALA A 69 -5.05 -15.77 -3.85
C ALA A 69 -4.63 -14.40 -4.39
N ASN A 70 -3.74 -13.68 -3.69
CA ASN A 70 -3.28 -12.34 -4.07
C ASN A 70 -1.74 -12.30 -4.13
N PRO A 71 -1.10 -13.05 -5.04
CA PRO A 71 0.35 -13.23 -5.08
C PRO A 71 1.12 -11.95 -5.45
N ALA A 72 0.44 -10.90 -5.91
CA ALA A 72 1.04 -9.60 -6.16
C ALA A 72 1.59 -8.93 -4.89
N PHE A 73 1.14 -9.36 -3.70
CA PHE A 73 1.61 -8.85 -2.43
C PHE A 73 2.56 -9.84 -1.77
N LEU A 74 3.77 -9.37 -1.44
CA LEU A 74 4.81 -10.21 -0.83
C LEU A 74 4.63 -10.41 0.68
N SER A 75 3.81 -9.58 1.33
CA SER A 75 3.53 -9.65 2.76
C SER A 75 2.01 -9.57 3.04
N PRO A 76 1.50 -10.25 4.09
CA PRO A 76 0.11 -10.11 4.51
C PRO A 76 -0.25 -8.66 4.90
N LEU A 77 0.70 -7.93 5.47
CA LEU A 77 0.50 -6.53 5.86
C LEU A 77 0.40 -5.61 4.64
N ALA A 78 1.20 -5.85 3.60
CA ALA A 78 1.11 -5.11 2.32
C ALA A 78 -0.29 -5.22 1.72
N LEU A 79 -0.85 -6.44 1.76
CA LEU A 79 -2.17 -6.74 1.22
C LEU A 79 -3.26 -5.89 1.87
N ILE A 80 -3.22 -5.75 3.20
CA ILE A 80 -4.15 -4.91 3.98
C ILE A 80 -3.60 -3.51 4.30
N GLY A 81 -2.55 -3.04 3.62
CA GLY A 81 -1.99 -1.71 3.81
C GLY A 81 -1.60 -1.35 5.25
N GLN A 82 -1.16 -2.34 6.03
CA GLN A 82 -0.71 -2.18 7.43
C GLN A 82 0.82 -2.26 7.56
N GLU A 83 1.55 -1.97 6.49
CA GLU A 83 3.01 -1.86 6.58
C GLU A 83 3.43 -0.61 7.35
N ALA A 84 4.65 -0.66 7.89
CA ALA A 84 5.21 0.47 8.63
C ALA A 84 5.56 1.63 7.71
N LEU A 85 6.01 1.32 6.49
CA LEU A 85 6.25 2.32 5.44
C LEU A 85 4.94 2.63 4.73
N VAL A 86 4.62 3.92 4.63
CA VAL A 86 3.42 4.42 3.97
C VAL A 86 3.76 5.63 3.11
N ASP A 87 3.04 5.78 2.00
CA ASP A 87 3.13 6.98 1.17
C ASP A 87 2.04 7.96 1.57
N THR A 88 2.42 9.18 1.94
CA THR A 88 1.46 10.27 2.18
C THR A 88 1.64 11.34 1.11
N SER A 89 0.54 11.71 0.45
CA SER A 89 0.52 12.79 -0.55
C SER A 89 -0.02 14.07 0.08
N TYR A 90 0.70 15.17 -0.10
CA TYR A 90 0.39 16.51 0.40
C TYR A 90 0.13 17.43 -0.79
N GLN A 91 -1.08 17.96 -0.88
CA GLN A 91 -1.36 19.06 -1.79
C GLN A 91 -0.82 20.34 -1.17
N VAL A 92 0.06 21.04 -1.88
CA VAL A 92 0.73 22.21 -1.35
C VAL A 92 0.58 23.40 -2.28
N THR A 93 0.48 24.58 -1.69
CA THR A 93 0.67 25.84 -2.40
C THR A 93 2.07 26.37 -2.11
N ALA A 94 2.79 26.68 -3.19
CA ALA A 94 4.15 27.20 -3.15
C ALA A 94 4.13 28.72 -3.37
N PRO A 95 4.82 29.54 -2.56
CA PRO A 95 4.99 30.96 -2.86
C PRO A 95 5.82 31.16 -4.14
N ASP A 96 5.75 32.36 -4.72
CA ASP A 96 6.47 32.69 -5.97
C ASP A 96 8.00 32.49 -5.86
N ASP A 97 8.56 32.69 -4.66
CA ASP A 97 9.98 32.53 -4.34
C ASP A 97 10.30 31.18 -3.68
N ALA A 98 9.42 30.19 -3.80
CA ALA A 98 9.56 28.89 -3.16
C ALA A 98 10.89 28.19 -3.49
N LEU A 99 11.60 27.80 -2.44
CA LEU A 99 12.83 27.01 -2.54
C LEU A 99 12.52 25.54 -2.25
N TRP A 100 12.15 24.79 -3.28
CA TRP A 100 11.94 23.34 -3.20
C TRP A 100 13.12 22.60 -2.57
N ALA A 101 14.35 23.03 -2.85
CA ALA A 101 15.55 22.47 -2.22
C ALA A 101 15.53 22.56 -0.68
N ARG A 102 14.94 23.62 -0.12
CA ARG A 102 14.78 23.78 1.34
C ARG A 102 13.79 22.76 1.90
N ALA A 103 12.64 22.59 1.25
CA ALA A 103 11.65 21.59 1.66
C ALA A 103 12.20 20.17 1.55
N LEU A 104 12.83 19.83 0.41
CA LEU A 104 13.45 18.52 0.21
C LEU A 104 14.55 18.24 1.24
N ALA A 105 15.39 19.22 1.56
CA ALA A 105 16.42 19.08 2.59
C ALA A 105 15.83 18.89 3.99
N ALA A 106 14.80 19.65 4.36
CA ALA A 106 14.12 19.52 5.64
C ALA A 106 13.46 18.14 5.78
N LEU A 107 12.73 17.69 4.77
CA LEU A 107 12.06 16.39 4.76
C LEU A 107 13.06 15.23 4.79
N SER A 108 14.11 15.29 3.98
CA SER A 108 15.14 14.24 3.94
C SER A 108 15.94 14.14 5.24
N ALA A 109 16.00 15.21 6.04
CA ALA A 109 16.64 15.21 7.35
C ALA A 109 15.72 14.70 8.48
N THR A 110 14.43 14.52 8.22
CA THR A 110 13.46 14.05 9.21
C THR A 110 13.61 12.54 9.42
N THR A 111 13.91 12.14 10.65
CA THR A 111 14.00 10.71 11.03
C THR A 111 12.71 9.98 10.70
N GLY A 112 12.81 8.89 9.95
CA GLY A 112 11.65 8.09 9.53
C GLY A 112 11.14 8.43 8.14
N VAL A 113 11.58 9.51 7.49
CA VAL A 113 11.37 9.73 6.06
C VAL A 113 12.37 8.88 5.27
N GLU A 114 11.87 8.16 4.27
CA GLU A 114 12.66 7.28 3.40
C GLU A 114 12.83 7.84 2.00
N ASP A 115 11.75 8.40 1.43
CA ASP A 115 11.76 9.00 0.10
C ASP A 115 10.83 10.21 0.03
N VAL A 116 11.16 11.15 -0.87
CA VAL A 116 10.38 12.35 -1.12
C VAL A 116 10.36 12.62 -2.61
N THR A 117 9.16 12.65 -3.19
CA THR A 117 8.95 13.01 -4.60
C THR A 117 8.03 14.22 -4.70
N VAL A 118 8.26 15.03 -5.73
CA VAL A 118 7.41 16.18 -6.06
C VAL A 118 6.87 15.98 -7.46
N ARG A 119 5.55 16.04 -7.60
CA ARG A 119 4.85 16.03 -8.88
C ARG A 119 4.04 17.30 -9.07
N LEU A 120 3.74 17.63 -10.32
CA LEU A 120 2.86 18.72 -10.68
C LEU A 120 1.63 18.11 -11.36
N ASP A 121 0.47 18.24 -10.72
CA ASP A 121 -0.78 17.86 -11.34
C ASP A 121 -1.25 19.06 -12.19
N ILE A 122 -1.41 18.85 -13.50
CA ILE A 122 -1.78 19.90 -14.46
C ILE A 122 -3.25 19.73 -14.83
N THR A 123 -4.06 20.77 -14.59
CA THR A 123 -5.44 20.82 -15.07
C THR A 123 -5.64 21.97 -16.04
N LEU A 124 -6.37 21.71 -17.13
CA LEU A 124 -6.68 22.71 -18.15
C LEU A 124 -8.03 23.35 -17.83
N GLY A 125 -8.02 24.64 -17.52
CA GLY A 125 -9.20 25.49 -17.42
C GLY A 125 -9.47 26.25 -18.71
N HIS A 126 -10.70 26.75 -18.86
CA HIS A 126 -11.03 27.73 -19.87
C HIS A 126 -11.39 29.03 -19.14
N ALA A 127 -10.69 30.11 -19.47
CA ALA A 127 -10.97 31.43 -18.94
C ALA A 127 -11.34 32.37 -20.09
N VAL A 128 -12.34 33.21 -19.89
CA VAL A 128 -12.61 34.31 -20.82
C VAL A 128 -11.67 35.45 -20.46
N GLN A 129 -10.77 35.79 -21.37
CA GLN A 129 -9.91 36.96 -21.25
C GLN A 129 -10.28 37.97 -22.32
N ARG A 130 -10.27 39.25 -21.92
CA ARG A 130 -10.52 40.33 -22.86
C ARG A 130 -9.21 40.74 -23.52
N LEU A 131 -9.06 40.41 -24.79
CA LEU A 131 -7.90 40.74 -25.62
C LEU A 131 -8.35 41.72 -26.71
N ASP A 132 -7.73 42.89 -26.78
CA ASP A 132 -8.06 43.94 -27.75
C ASP A 132 -9.55 44.35 -27.79
N GLY A 133 -10.25 44.20 -26.65
CA GLY A 133 -11.66 44.55 -26.50
C GLY A 133 -12.65 43.42 -26.80
N GLU A 134 -12.17 42.30 -27.33
CA GLU A 134 -12.94 41.08 -27.61
C GLU A 134 -12.75 40.03 -26.51
N ASP A 135 -13.83 39.32 -26.18
CA ASP A 135 -13.81 38.24 -25.20
C ASP A 135 -13.32 36.96 -25.89
N VAL A 136 -12.10 36.55 -25.56
CA VAL A 136 -11.44 35.37 -26.12
C VAL A 136 -11.38 34.29 -25.05
N THR A 137 -11.87 33.09 -25.38
CA THR A 137 -11.67 31.90 -24.53
C THR A 137 -10.22 31.47 -24.65
N VAL A 138 -9.46 31.64 -23.57
CA VAL A 138 -8.09 31.13 -23.44
C VAL A 138 -8.09 29.86 -22.62
N VAL A 139 -7.16 28.96 -22.94
CA VAL A 139 -6.87 27.79 -22.12
C VAL A 139 -5.87 28.22 -21.04
N THR A 140 -6.22 28.00 -19.78
CA THR A 140 -5.37 28.31 -18.63
C THR A 140 -4.89 27.01 -18.00
N GLU A 141 -3.58 26.89 -17.75
CA GLU A 141 -3.03 25.77 -17.00
C GLU A 141 -3.06 26.09 -15.51
N HIS A 142 -3.59 25.18 -14.70
CA HIS A 142 -3.52 25.22 -13.25
C HIS A 142 -2.58 24.11 -12.79
N LEU A 143 -1.44 24.51 -12.23
CA LEU A 143 -0.41 23.62 -11.70
C LEU A 143 -0.63 23.45 -10.20
N THR A 144 -0.89 22.22 -9.76
CA THR A 144 -1.03 21.88 -8.35
C THR A 144 0.16 21.01 -7.93
N PRO A 145 1.11 21.55 -7.15
CA PRO A 145 2.20 20.75 -6.64
C PRO A 145 1.70 19.74 -5.61
N VAL A 146 2.15 18.50 -5.74
CA VAL A 146 1.91 17.44 -4.78
C VAL A 146 3.24 16.86 -4.33
N VAL A 147 3.48 16.91 -3.03
CA VAL A 147 4.63 16.27 -2.39
C VAL A 147 4.19 14.90 -1.91
N THR A 148 4.83 13.84 -2.37
CA THR A 148 4.61 12.49 -1.85
C THR A 148 5.81 12.08 -1.03
N VAL A 149 5.55 11.70 0.23
CA VAL A 149 6.58 11.29 1.18
C VAL A 149 6.34 9.84 1.57
N THR A 150 7.32 8.98 1.32
CA THR A 150 7.37 7.63 1.89
C THR A 150 8.01 7.72 3.26
N HIS A 151 7.29 7.30 4.29
CA HIS A 151 7.77 7.40 5.67
C HIS A 151 7.34 6.24 6.56
N ASN A 152 8.10 6.03 7.62
CA ASN A 152 7.79 5.08 8.68
C ASN A 152 6.82 5.72 9.67
N ARG A 153 5.56 5.29 9.60
CA ARG A 153 4.46 5.78 10.45
C ARG A 153 4.66 5.57 11.95
N ALA A 154 5.59 4.70 12.35
CA ALA A 154 5.92 4.47 13.76
C ALA A 154 6.98 5.45 14.29
N THR A 155 7.67 6.16 13.41
CA THR A 155 8.74 7.12 13.75
C THR A 155 8.29 8.56 13.53
N VAL A 156 7.56 8.83 12.46
CA VAL A 156 7.03 10.16 12.12
C VAL A 156 5.58 10.00 11.66
N ASP A 157 4.69 10.87 12.14
CA ASP A 157 3.31 10.91 11.66
C ASP A 157 3.13 11.90 10.51
N SER A 158 2.01 11.77 9.79
CA SER A 158 1.73 12.62 8.63
C SER A 158 1.61 14.11 8.96
N GLY A 159 1.24 14.47 10.19
CA GLY A 159 1.13 15.85 10.64
C GLY A 159 2.51 16.48 10.87
N ALA A 160 3.44 15.76 11.50
CA ALA A 160 4.81 16.22 11.67
C ALA A 160 5.53 16.48 10.32
N ILE A 161 5.21 15.70 9.29
CA ILE A 161 5.68 15.94 7.92
C ILE A 161 5.02 17.20 7.32
N ALA A 162 3.72 17.41 7.54
CA ALA A 162 3.05 18.64 7.13
C ALA A 162 3.72 19.87 7.77
N ASP A 163 3.98 19.82 9.08
CA ASP A 163 4.67 20.89 9.81
C ASP A 163 6.07 21.16 9.23
N ALA A 164 6.79 20.12 8.80
CA ALA A 164 8.10 20.27 8.14
C ALA A 164 8.00 20.95 6.77
N ILE A 165 6.96 20.64 5.99
CA ILE A 165 6.65 21.30 4.71
C ILE A 165 6.32 22.78 4.95
N GLU A 166 5.48 23.07 5.95
CA GLU A 166 5.08 24.43 6.30
C GLU A 166 6.25 25.26 6.85
N GLY A 167 7.10 24.66 7.69
CA GLY A 167 8.35 25.26 8.16
C GLY A 167 9.33 25.59 7.03
N ALA A 168 9.22 24.88 5.89
CA ALA A 168 9.96 25.17 4.67
C ALA A 168 9.29 26.25 3.78
N GLY A 169 8.22 26.89 4.25
CA GLY A 169 7.57 28.05 3.62
C GLY A 169 6.48 27.71 2.60
N PHE A 170 6.04 26.45 2.55
CA PHE A 170 4.90 26.03 1.74
C PHE A 170 3.63 26.07 2.59
N THR A 171 2.46 26.04 1.95
CA THR A 171 1.18 25.85 2.66
C THR A 171 0.64 24.48 2.32
N VAL A 172 0.31 23.67 3.33
CA VAL A 172 -0.30 22.35 3.12
C VAL A 172 -1.82 22.53 3.12
N GLU A 173 -2.47 22.27 1.99
CA GLU A 173 -3.93 22.43 1.85
C GLU A 173 -4.69 21.20 2.35
N SER A 174 -4.18 20.03 2.01
CA SER A 174 -4.71 18.75 2.44
C SER A 174 -3.65 17.66 2.28
N TRP A 175 -3.84 16.54 2.98
CA TRP A 175 -3.04 15.35 2.76
C TRP A 175 -3.86 14.08 2.88
N SER A 176 -3.40 13.03 2.22
CA SER A 176 -3.98 11.70 2.29
C SER A 176 -2.89 10.63 2.33
N VAL A 177 -3.09 9.64 3.20
CA VAL A 177 -2.25 8.44 3.23
C VAL A 177 -2.76 7.49 2.16
N SER A 178 -1.84 6.91 1.40
CA SER A 178 -2.12 5.85 0.43
C SER A 178 -2.54 4.59 1.19
N GLY A 179 -3.84 4.51 1.51
CA GLY A 179 -4.42 3.42 2.28
C GLY A 179 -4.83 2.23 1.42
N PRO A 180 -5.09 1.06 2.04
CA PRO A 180 -5.76 -0.05 1.39
C PRO A 180 -7.26 0.23 1.17
N ALA A 181 -7.82 1.29 1.74
CA ALA A 181 -9.25 1.59 1.64
C ALA A 181 -9.69 1.71 0.17
N GLY A 182 -10.72 0.96 -0.21
CA GLY A 182 -11.18 0.87 -1.60
C GLY A 182 -10.41 -0.14 -2.46
N ARG A 183 -9.29 -0.69 -1.98
CA ARG A 183 -8.54 -1.75 -2.67
C ARG A 183 -9.37 -3.02 -2.73
N ARG A 184 -9.35 -3.63 -3.91
CA ARG A 184 -10.04 -4.88 -4.19
C ARG A 184 -9.08 -6.05 -3.98
N ILE A 185 -9.40 -6.96 -3.07
CA ILE A 185 -8.66 -8.21 -2.86
C ILE A 185 -9.50 -9.41 -3.27
N VAL A 186 -8.80 -10.43 -3.78
CA VAL A 186 -9.40 -11.70 -4.17
C VAL A 186 -9.62 -12.55 -2.94
N VAL A 187 -10.85 -13.01 -2.72
CA VAL A 187 -11.17 -14.00 -1.70
C VAL A 187 -11.57 -15.29 -2.41
N PRO A 188 -10.77 -16.36 -2.29
CA PRO A 188 -11.14 -17.64 -2.88
C PRO A 188 -12.29 -18.24 -2.10
N VAL A 189 -13.19 -18.94 -2.80
CA VAL A 189 -14.19 -19.76 -2.15
C VAL A 189 -13.48 -20.83 -1.32
N ALA A 190 -14.05 -21.17 -0.15
CA ALA A 190 -13.60 -22.36 0.54
C ALA A 190 -13.77 -23.52 -0.43
N ALA A 191 -12.66 -24.16 -0.84
CA ALA A 191 -12.73 -25.36 -1.64
C ALA A 191 -13.71 -26.33 -0.94
N GLY A 192 -14.89 -26.50 -1.53
CA GLY A 192 -15.77 -27.61 -1.17
C GLY A 192 -14.91 -28.84 -1.31
N GLY A 193 -14.83 -29.66 -0.26
CA GLY A 193 -14.06 -30.89 -0.31
C GLY A 193 -14.35 -31.59 -1.63
N GLN A 194 -13.31 -31.92 -2.39
CA GLN A 194 -13.45 -32.81 -3.53
C GLN A 194 -14.07 -34.10 -3.01
N ALA A 195 -15.39 -34.21 -3.19
CA ALA A 195 -16.12 -35.44 -2.99
C ALA A 195 -15.78 -36.33 -4.19
N GLY A 196 -15.03 -37.40 -3.91
CA GLY A 196 -15.04 -38.66 -4.64
C GLY A 196 -14.79 -38.64 -6.15
N SER A 197 -13.67 -39.22 -6.56
CA SER A 197 -13.63 -40.19 -7.66
C SER A 197 -12.51 -41.18 -7.36
#